data_AF-A0A7S0NL56-F1
#
_entry.id   AF-A0A7S0NL56-F1
#
_cell.length_a   1.000
_cell.length_b   1.000
_cell.length_c   1.000
_cell.angle_alpha   90.00
_cell.angle_beta   90.00
_cell.angle_gamma   90.00
#
_symmetry.space_group_name_H-M   'P 1'
#
loop_
_entity.id
_entity.type
_entity.pdbx_description
1 polymer ?
#
loop_
_entity_poly.entity_id
_entity_poly.type
_entity_poly.pdbx_seq_one_letter_code
_entity_poly.pdbx_strand_id
1 'polypeptide(L)'
;TITMTRSRILATLVALLALAGTASARIQVEPVEQDGRDLIPIAMDFGFEQGGSIEISIKHPVHLFTKEGADPVDKTRYGFFITASKADTALENDIAKGGCLLDDLDHTLVLFTFEDMQSHLSKDGDEYKFSYTIAEGKAGEYSLYYTKCVPDSAVSFTITVDLYNTLPNGDKDYLSAGEKPLPTMYMF
;
A
#
# COMPACT_ATOMS: atom_id res chain seq x y z
N THR A 1 -27.97 -23.94 -42.57
CA THR A 1 -26.53 -24.08 -42.21
C THR A 1 -25.92 -22.83 -41.56
N ILE A 2 -26.45 -21.61 -41.77
CA ILE A 2 -25.89 -20.36 -41.20
C ILE A 2 -26.15 -20.17 -39.69
N THR A 3 -27.20 -20.81 -39.14
CA THR A 3 -27.62 -20.65 -37.73
C THR A 3 -26.73 -21.41 -36.73
N MET A 4 -26.20 -22.58 -37.11
CA MET A 4 -25.35 -23.40 -36.23
C MET A 4 -23.97 -22.79 -35.99
N THR A 5 -23.41 -22.10 -36.97
CA THR A 5 -22.09 -21.45 -36.87
C THR A 5 -22.11 -20.28 -35.89
N ARG A 6 -23.21 -19.52 -35.85
CA ARG A 6 -23.39 -18.40 -34.92
C ARG A 6 -23.50 -18.84 -33.46
N SER A 7 -24.21 -19.95 -33.20
CA SER A 7 -24.35 -20.49 -31.83
C SER A 7 -23.03 -21.03 -31.29
N ARG A 8 -22.21 -21.67 -32.13
CA ARG A 8 -20.87 -22.13 -31.74
C ARG A 8 -19.93 -20.98 -31.43
N ILE A 9 -19.92 -19.94 -32.26
CA ILE A 9 -19.10 -18.73 -32.03
C ILE A 9 -19.52 -18.04 -30.73
N LEU A 10 -20.82 -17.93 -30.47
CA LEU A 10 -21.33 -17.33 -29.22
C LEU A 10 -20.92 -18.16 -28.00
N ALA A 11 -20.98 -19.49 -28.08
CA ALA A 11 -20.57 -20.38 -26.99
C ALA A 11 -19.06 -20.29 -26.72
N THR A 12 -18.21 -20.23 -27.76
CA THR A 12 -16.77 -19.99 -27.56
C THR A 12 -16.48 -18.61 -26.99
N LEU A 13 -17.21 -17.57 -27.41
CA LEU A 13 -17.02 -16.22 -26.87
C LEU A 13 -17.39 -16.17 -25.38
N VAL A 14 -18.50 -16.79 -24.99
CA VAL A 14 -18.93 -16.89 -23.58
C VAL A 14 -17.92 -17.70 -22.75
N ALA A 15 -17.38 -18.79 -23.30
CA ALA A 15 -16.33 -19.56 -22.63
C ALA A 15 -15.04 -18.75 -22.44
N LEU A 16 -14.61 -17.98 -23.45
CA LEU A 16 -13.45 -17.08 -23.36
C LEU A 16 -13.65 -15.94 -22.36
N LEU A 17 -14.85 -15.36 -22.28
CA LEU A 17 -15.17 -14.36 -21.25
C LEU A 17 -15.21 -14.96 -19.84
N ALA A 18 -15.61 -16.22 -19.68
CA ALA A 18 -15.58 -16.90 -18.38
C ALA A 18 -14.16 -17.23 -17.89
N LEU A 19 -13.19 -17.31 -18.81
CA LEU A 19 -11.76 -17.49 -18.52
C LEU A 19 -11.02 -16.17 -18.24
N ALA A 20 -11.63 -15.03 -18.54
CA ALA A 20 -11.11 -13.73 -18.16
C ALA A 20 -11.38 -13.49 -16.66
N GLY A 21 -10.63 -14.19 -15.80
CA GLY A 21 -10.54 -13.85 -14.40
C GLY A 21 -10.07 -12.40 -14.25
N THR A 22 -10.65 -11.66 -13.32
CA THR A 22 -10.16 -10.34 -12.96
C THR A 22 -8.75 -10.51 -12.37
N ALA A 23 -7.72 -10.29 -13.19
CA ALA A 23 -6.36 -10.10 -12.71
C ALA A 23 -6.35 -8.77 -11.95
N SER A 24 -6.63 -8.81 -10.65
CA SER A 24 -6.45 -7.64 -9.82
C SER A 24 -4.96 -7.51 -9.55
N ALA A 25 -4.26 -6.71 -10.34
CA ALA A 25 -2.97 -6.20 -9.90
C ALA A 25 -3.21 -5.37 -8.64
N ARG A 26 -2.45 -5.60 -7.56
CA ARG A 26 -2.62 -4.93 -6.26
C ARG A 26 -2.01 -3.53 -6.24
N ILE A 27 -2.35 -2.74 -7.26
CA ILE A 27 -2.10 -1.31 -7.34
C ILE A 27 -3.28 -0.63 -6.67
N GLN A 28 -3.04 -0.05 -5.50
CA GLN A 28 -4.09 0.63 -4.74
C GLN A 28 -3.97 2.14 -4.97
N VAL A 29 -5.02 2.72 -5.54
CA VAL A 29 -5.18 4.17 -5.65
C VAL A 29 -6.30 4.56 -4.71
N GLU A 30 -5.96 5.21 -3.61
CA GLU A 30 -6.93 5.58 -2.57
C GLU A 30 -6.91 7.09 -2.33
N PRO A 31 -8.03 7.79 -2.57
CA PRO A 31 -8.20 9.15 -2.11
C PRO A 31 -8.56 9.14 -0.62
N VAL A 32 -7.73 9.78 0.19
CA VAL A 32 -8.04 10.10 1.59
C VAL A 32 -8.57 11.53 1.59
N GLU A 33 -9.80 11.73 2.08
CA GLU A 33 -10.46 13.04 2.10
C GLU A 33 -10.89 13.43 3.51
N GLN A 34 -10.28 14.52 4.01
CA GLN A 34 -10.55 15.14 5.30
C GLN A 34 -10.64 14.11 6.45
N ASP A 35 -9.70 13.17 6.45
CA ASP A 35 -9.70 12.08 7.41
C ASP A 35 -8.95 12.51 8.69
N GLY A 36 -9.65 12.44 9.80
CA GLY A 36 -9.16 12.82 11.13
C GLY A 36 -8.69 11.65 11.99
N ARG A 37 -8.70 10.42 11.47
CA ARG A 37 -8.22 9.23 12.19
C ARG A 37 -6.72 9.31 12.42
N ASP A 38 -6.28 8.90 13.61
CA ASP A 38 -4.85 8.90 13.96
C ASP A 38 -4.08 7.81 13.21
N LEU A 39 -4.77 6.74 12.79
CA LEU A 39 -4.22 5.63 12.01
C LEU A 39 -5.19 5.26 10.87
N ILE A 40 -4.67 5.16 9.65
CA ILE A 40 -5.43 4.78 8.45
C ILE A 40 -4.69 3.62 7.77
N PRO A 41 -5.32 2.44 7.59
CA PRO A 41 -4.75 1.37 6.78
C PRO A 41 -4.79 1.77 5.30
N ILE A 42 -3.64 1.71 4.62
CA ILE A 42 -3.52 2.06 3.19
C ILE A 42 -3.42 0.80 2.32
N ALA A 43 -2.69 -0.20 2.80
CA ALA A 43 -2.60 -1.50 2.14
C ALA A 43 -2.32 -2.56 3.19
N MET A 44 -3.02 -3.69 3.12
CA MET A 44 -2.92 -4.73 4.14
C MET A 44 -2.49 -6.08 3.56
N ASP A 45 -1.84 -6.87 4.41
CA ASP A 45 -1.61 -8.30 4.27
C ASP A 45 -0.89 -8.70 2.97
N PHE A 46 0.17 -7.98 2.62
CA PHE A 46 1.01 -8.34 1.47
C PHE A 46 2.23 -9.16 1.89
N GLY A 47 2.33 -10.38 1.38
CA GLY A 47 3.44 -11.31 1.58
C GLY A 47 4.61 -11.01 0.65
N PHE A 48 5.64 -10.36 1.19
CA PHE A 48 6.90 -10.10 0.50
C PHE A 48 7.87 -11.28 0.59
N GLU A 49 8.47 -11.59 -0.55
CA GLU A 49 9.67 -12.41 -0.68
C GLU A 49 10.93 -11.55 -0.48
N GLN A 50 12.09 -12.19 -0.44
CA GLN A 50 13.36 -11.49 -0.37
C GLN A 50 13.53 -10.58 -1.59
N GLY A 51 13.77 -9.28 -1.37
CA GLY A 51 13.89 -8.30 -2.44
C GLY A 51 12.56 -7.87 -3.05
N GLY A 52 11.42 -8.16 -2.41
CA GLY A 52 10.16 -7.51 -2.73
C GLY A 52 10.23 -6.00 -2.48
N SER A 53 9.36 -5.23 -3.12
CA SER A 53 9.42 -3.77 -3.13
C SER A 53 8.08 -3.12 -2.89
N ILE A 54 8.15 -1.96 -2.25
CA ILE A 54 7.06 -1.04 -1.96
C ILE A 54 7.37 0.24 -2.72
N GLU A 55 6.52 0.61 -3.67
CA GLU A 55 6.59 1.91 -4.33
C GLU A 55 5.35 2.73 -3.97
N ILE A 56 5.56 3.96 -3.51
CA ILE A 56 4.50 4.86 -3.07
C ILE A 56 4.62 6.15 -3.87
N SER A 57 3.50 6.61 -4.42
CA SER A 57 3.39 7.90 -5.09
C SER A 57 2.24 8.72 -4.51
N ILE A 58 2.50 9.97 -4.13
CA ILE A 58 1.51 10.88 -3.55
C ILE A 58 1.37 12.11 -4.44
N LYS A 59 0.14 12.37 -4.89
CA LYS A 59 -0.17 13.53 -5.71
C LYS A 59 -0.17 14.81 -4.89
N HIS A 60 0.37 15.87 -5.47
CA HIS A 60 0.28 17.21 -4.93
C HIS A 60 -0.97 17.93 -5.42
N PRO A 61 -1.52 18.87 -4.61
CA PRO A 61 -1.13 19.18 -3.24
C PRO A 61 -1.72 18.20 -2.20
N VAL A 62 -1.02 18.03 -1.08
CA VAL A 62 -1.56 17.42 0.14
C VAL A 62 -2.15 18.51 1.02
N HIS A 63 -3.38 18.31 1.49
CA HIS A 63 -4.10 19.28 2.31
C HIS A 63 -4.10 18.86 3.78
N LEU A 64 -3.71 19.78 4.66
CA LEU A 64 -3.79 19.63 6.11
C LEU A 64 -4.87 20.58 6.62
N PHE A 65 -5.80 20.04 7.39
CA PHE A 65 -6.89 20.77 8.00
C PHE A 65 -6.67 20.83 9.51
N THR A 66 -6.70 22.03 10.08
CA THR A 66 -6.60 22.27 11.53
C THR A 66 -7.63 23.28 11.97
N LYS A 67 -7.79 23.42 13.30
CA LYS A 67 -8.62 24.47 13.89
C LYS A 67 -8.11 25.85 13.50
N GLU A 68 -9.02 26.78 13.25
CA GLU A 68 -8.70 28.17 12.95
C GLU A 68 -7.91 28.80 14.12
N GLY A 69 -6.78 29.44 13.80
CA GLY A 69 -5.88 30.03 14.80
C GLY A 69 -4.95 29.06 15.51
N ALA A 70 -4.88 27.79 15.09
CA ALA A 70 -3.88 26.85 15.57
C ALA A 70 -2.47 27.20 15.07
N ASP A 71 -1.46 26.80 15.85
CA ASP A 71 -0.05 26.93 15.47
C ASP A 71 0.26 26.15 14.18
N PRO A 72 1.34 26.52 13.45
CA PRO A 72 1.79 25.78 12.28
C PRO A 72 1.98 24.30 12.61
N VAL A 73 1.42 23.46 11.74
CA VAL A 73 1.43 22.01 11.91
C VAL A 73 2.85 21.46 11.76
N ASP A 74 3.28 20.66 12.72
CA ASP A 74 4.54 19.92 12.66
C ASP A 74 4.42 18.73 11.68
N LYS A 75 5.08 18.85 10.52
CA LYS A 75 5.02 17.85 9.44
C LYS A 75 5.80 16.57 9.73
N THR A 76 6.68 16.58 10.74
CA THR A 76 7.39 15.37 11.19
C THR A 76 6.43 14.38 11.88
N ARG A 77 5.27 14.87 12.32
CA ARG A 77 4.25 14.11 13.04
C ARG A 77 3.20 13.47 12.13
N TYR A 78 3.42 13.51 10.82
CA TYR A 78 2.61 12.84 9.81
C TYR A 78 3.51 11.95 8.99
N GLY A 79 3.13 10.70 8.79
CA GLY A 79 3.97 9.79 8.04
C GLY A 79 3.34 8.46 7.72
N PHE A 80 4.12 7.67 7.01
CA PHE A 80 3.78 6.33 6.60
C PHE A 80 4.76 5.35 7.20
N PHE A 81 4.26 4.22 7.68
CA PHE A 81 5.08 3.15 8.20
C PHE A 81 4.51 1.79 7.78
N ILE A 82 5.36 0.79 7.79
CA ILE A 82 4.94 -0.61 7.65
C ILE A 82 5.14 -1.35 8.95
N THR A 83 4.32 -2.38 9.15
CA THR A 83 4.49 -3.33 10.24
C THR A 83 4.24 -4.73 9.71
N ALA A 84 4.91 -5.71 10.28
CA ALA A 84 4.71 -7.10 9.92
C ALA A 84 3.48 -7.65 10.67
N SER A 85 2.64 -8.48 10.05
CA SER A 85 1.40 -8.99 10.69
C SER A 85 1.65 -9.71 12.02
N LYS A 86 2.84 -10.31 12.19
CA LYS A 86 3.28 -10.91 13.46
C LYS A 86 3.37 -9.92 14.63
N ALA A 87 3.34 -8.62 14.35
CA ALA A 87 3.46 -7.53 15.30
C ALA A 87 2.13 -6.81 15.58
N ASP A 88 1.00 -7.32 15.06
CA ASP A 88 -0.32 -6.70 15.24
C ASP A 88 -0.67 -6.47 16.71
N THR A 89 -0.42 -7.45 17.59
CA THR A 89 -0.65 -7.29 19.03
C THR A 89 0.24 -6.21 19.65
N ALA A 90 1.47 -6.04 19.16
CA ALA A 90 2.34 -4.97 19.64
C ALA A 90 1.81 -3.60 19.20
N LEU A 91 1.40 -3.49 17.93
CA LEU A 91 0.78 -2.29 17.38
C LEU A 91 -0.49 -1.90 18.15
N GLU A 92 -1.38 -2.84 18.42
CA GLU A 92 -2.60 -2.61 19.21
C GLU A 92 -2.28 -2.08 20.61
N ASN A 93 -1.25 -2.65 21.26
CA ASN A 93 -0.82 -2.19 22.57
C ASN A 93 -0.28 -0.77 22.54
N ASP A 94 0.43 -0.37 21.49
CA ASP A 94 0.99 0.97 21.37
C ASP A 94 -0.05 2.03 21.06
N ILE A 95 -1.03 1.68 20.21
CA ILE A 95 -2.22 2.47 20.02
C ILE A 95 -2.92 2.67 21.39
N ALA A 96 -3.06 1.60 22.18
CA ALA A 96 -3.70 1.66 23.49
C ALA A 96 -2.92 2.48 24.53
N LYS A 97 -1.57 2.52 24.45
CA LYS A 97 -0.72 3.34 25.33
C LYS A 97 -0.82 4.84 25.00
N GLY A 98 -1.30 5.21 23.81
CA GLY A 98 -1.49 6.60 23.40
C GLY A 98 -0.19 7.33 23.02
N GLY A 99 0.79 6.61 22.47
CA GLY A 99 2.03 7.17 21.93
C GLY A 99 1.93 7.54 20.45
N CYS A 100 2.98 8.16 19.90
CA CYS A 100 3.09 8.37 18.47
C CYS A 100 3.80 7.21 17.79
N LEU A 101 3.11 6.57 16.84
CA LEU A 101 3.62 5.39 16.14
C LEU A 101 4.83 5.67 15.23
N LEU A 102 5.15 6.95 14.98
CA LEU A 102 6.36 7.36 14.27
C LEU A 102 7.61 7.37 15.17
N ASP A 103 7.42 7.40 16.50
CA ASP A 103 8.51 7.42 17.48
C ASP A 103 8.88 6.01 17.96
N ASP A 104 7.94 5.05 17.88
CA ASP A 104 8.21 3.64 18.16
C ASP A 104 8.87 3.00 16.94
N LEU A 105 9.99 2.29 17.12
CA LEU A 105 10.77 1.65 16.05
C LEU A 105 10.98 0.15 16.30
N ASP A 106 10.38 -0.41 17.36
CA ASP A 106 10.64 -1.81 17.74
C ASP A 106 9.93 -2.80 16.81
N HIS A 107 8.79 -2.40 16.25
CA HIS A 107 7.96 -3.25 15.39
C HIS A 107 7.26 -2.52 14.23
N THR A 108 7.49 -1.21 14.12
CA THR A 108 7.12 -0.42 12.95
C THR A 108 8.40 -0.01 12.21
N LEU A 109 8.29 0.15 10.89
CA LEU A 109 9.34 0.74 10.08
C LEU A 109 8.76 1.97 9.42
N VAL A 110 9.15 3.15 9.91
CA VAL A 110 8.79 4.43 9.30
C VAL A 110 9.45 4.52 7.92
N LEU A 111 8.64 4.73 6.90
CA LEU A 111 9.09 4.86 5.52
C LEU A 111 9.51 6.29 5.21
N PHE A 112 8.60 7.25 5.46
CA PHE A 112 8.83 8.68 5.30
C PHE A 112 7.75 9.49 6.02
N THR A 113 8.06 10.76 6.27
CA THR A 113 7.17 11.76 6.86
C THR A 113 6.76 12.83 5.84
N PHE A 114 5.83 13.71 6.22
CA PHE A 114 5.45 14.83 5.35
C PHE A 114 6.56 15.89 5.26
N GLU A 115 7.47 15.95 6.23
CA GLU A 115 8.69 16.77 6.13
C GLU A 115 9.61 16.23 5.03
N ASP A 116 9.86 14.92 5.01
CA ASP A 116 10.65 14.26 3.96
C ASP A 116 10.04 14.54 2.58
N MET A 117 8.71 14.37 2.46
CA MET A 117 7.98 14.68 1.23
C MET A 117 8.22 16.12 0.78
N GLN A 118 8.11 17.11 1.69
CA GLN A 118 8.28 18.52 1.36
C GLN A 118 9.70 18.85 0.88
N SER A 119 10.73 18.24 1.49
CA SER A 119 12.12 18.49 1.11
C SER A 119 12.51 17.88 -0.25
N HIS A 120 11.76 16.87 -0.69
CA HIS A 120 12.04 16.09 -1.90
C HIS A 120 11.10 16.37 -3.07
N LEU A 121 10.23 17.38 -2.97
CA LEU A 121 9.37 17.79 -4.09
C LEU A 121 10.22 18.20 -5.28
N SER A 122 10.08 17.47 -6.38
CA SER A 122 10.71 17.80 -7.66
C SER A 122 10.29 19.21 -8.11
N LYS A 123 11.16 19.90 -8.86
CA LYS A 123 10.92 21.26 -9.37
C LYS A 123 9.63 21.41 -10.21
N ASP A 124 9.08 20.30 -10.70
CA ASP A 124 7.80 20.23 -11.43
C ASP A 124 6.57 20.02 -10.53
N GLY A 125 6.75 19.80 -9.22
CA GLY A 125 5.73 20.00 -8.18
C GLY A 125 4.52 19.04 -8.14
N ASP A 126 4.39 18.10 -9.07
CA ASP A 126 3.12 17.36 -9.23
C ASP A 126 2.99 16.10 -8.34
N GLU A 127 4.08 15.42 -8.00
CA GLU A 127 4.03 14.12 -7.31
C GLU A 127 5.30 13.85 -6.49
N TYR A 128 5.13 13.25 -5.29
CA TYR A 128 6.22 12.68 -4.52
C TYR A 128 6.30 11.18 -4.74
N LYS A 129 7.50 10.65 -4.94
CA LYS A 129 7.75 9.23 -5.18
C LYS A 129 8.73 8.68 -4.15
N PHE A 130 8.38 7.55 -3.57
CA PHE A 130 9.18 6.83 -2.59
C PHE A 130 9.26 5.35 -2.97
N SER A 131 10.41 4.74 -2.75
CA SER A 131 10.62 3.32 -2.98
C SER A 131 11.40 2.70 -1.82
N TYR A 132 10.94 1.54 -1.37
CA TYR A 132 11.58 0.75 -0.33
C TYR A 132 11.64 -0.71 -0.74
N THR A 133 12.77 -1.36 -0.51
CA THR A 133 12.98 -2.78 -0.81
C THR A 133 13.14 -3.56 0.49
N ILE A 134 12.39 -4.66 0.61
CA ILE A 134 12.46 -5.58 1.75
C ILE A 134 13.85 -6.21 1.82
N ALA A 135 14.54 -5.96 2.94
CA ALA A 135 15.89 -6.45 3.18
C ALA A 135 15.95 -7.98 3.27
N GLU A 136 17.15 -8.53 3.06
CA GLU A 136 17.39 -9.97 3.20
C GLU A 136 17.04 -10.46 4.62
N GLY A 137 16.37 -11.62 4.70
CA GLY A 137 15.90 -12.18 5.98
C GLY A 137 14.72 -11.42 6.62
N LYS A 138 14.16 -10.42 5.95
CA LYS A 138 12.93 -9.70 6.38
C LYS A 138 11.71 -10.02 5.51
N ALA A 139 11.77 -11.09 4.73
CA ALA A 139 10.59 -11.62 4.04
C ALA A 139 9.47 -11.92 5.04
N GLY A 140 8.22 -11.70 4.63
CA GLY A 140 7.07 -11.83 5.51
C GLY A 140 5.87 -11.05 5.00
N GLU A 141 4.78 -11.12 5.76
CA GLU A 141 3.56 -10.37 5.47
C GLU A 141 3.60 -9.02 6.19
N TYR A 142 3.26 -7.96 5.44
CA TYR A 142 3.32 -6.58 5.91
C TYR A 142 2.06 -5.80 5.55
N SER A 143 1.74 -4.86 6.42
CA SER A 143 0.67 -3.88 6.24
C SER A 143 1.24 -2.45 6.32
N LEU A 144 0.79 -1.60 5.42
CA LEU A 144 1.14 -0.18 5.28
C LEU A 144 0.06 0.69 5.90
N TYR A 145 0.48 1.59 6.76
CA TYR A 145 -0.38 2.53 7.44
C TYR A 145 0.09 3.97 7.24
N TYR A 146 -0.88 4.87 7.18
CA TYR A 146 -0.69 6.28 7.45
C TYR A 146 -0.99 6.56 8.92
N THR A 147 -0.22 7.43 9.56
CA THR A 147 -0.48 7.89 10.92
C THR A 147 -0.28 9.39 11.06
N LYS A 148 -1.03 9.98 11.99
CA LYS A 148 -0.80 11.34 12.48
C LYS A 148 -0.70 11.36 14.00
N CYS A 149 0.22 12.17 14.49
CA CYS A 149 0.44 12.40 15.92
C CYS A 149 0.15 13.85 16.30
N VAL A 150 -0.82 14.45 15.60
CA VAL A 150 -1.28 15.82 15.81
C VAL A 150 -2.77 15.81 16.13
N PRO A 151 -3.18 16.21 17.34
CA PRO A 151 -4.58 16.22 17.73
C PRO A 151 -5.38 17.23 16.90
N ASP A 152 -6.69 17.03 16.78
CA ASP A 152 -7.62 17.96 16.14
C ASP A 152 -7.23 18.38 14.71
N SER A 153 -6.57 17.49 13.97
CA SER A 153 -6.19 17.70 12.58
C SER A 153 -6.77 16.63 11.67
N ALA A 154 -6.94 16.97 10.39
CA ALA A 154 -7.35 16.03 9.35
C ALA A 154 -6.49 16.21 8.09
N VAL A 155 -6.47 15.20 7.24
CA VAL A 155 -5.64 15.17 6.04
C VAL A 155 -6.47 14.86 4.79
N SER A 156 -6.09 15.44 3.65
CA SER A 156 -6.49 14.93 2.34
C SER A 156 -5.28 14.73 1.43
N PHE A 157 -5.19 13.56 0.81
CA PHE A 157 -4.20 13.25 -0.23
C PHE A 157 -4.72 12.14 -1.15
N THR A 158 -4.11 12.02 -2.34
CA THR A 158 -4.28 10.84 -3.20
C THR A 158 -2.97 10.07 -3.22
N ILE A 159 -3.03 8.82 -2.78
CA ILE A 159 -1.88 7.90 -2.74
C ILE A 159 -2.06 6.77 -3.75
N THR A 160 -0.98 6.41 -4.42
CA THR A 160 -0.84 5.20 -5.23
C THR A 160 0.22 4.33 -4.58
N VAL A 161 -0.11 3.06 -4.32
CA VAL A 161 0.79 2.09 -3.71
C VAL A 161 0.90 0.86 -4.58
N ASP A 162 2.13 0.53 -4.95
CA ASP A 162 2.49 -0.69 -5.66
C ASP A 162 3.28 -1.60 -4.70
N LEU A 163 2.70 -2.76 -4.38
CA LEU A 163 3.34 -3.81 -3.60
C LEU A 163 3.63 -4.99 -4.53
N TYR A 164 4.89 -5.39 -4.66
CA TYR A 164 5.26 -6.48 -5.56
C TYR A 164 6.50 -7.24 -5.12
N ASN A 165 6.57 -8.50 -5.52
CA ASN A 165 7.75 -9.35 -5.51
C ASN A 165 8.44 -9.28 -6.88
N THR A 166 9.67 -9.78 -6.99
CA THR A 166 10.41 -9.78 -8.25
C THR A 166 10.49 -11.20 -8.81
N LEU A 167 10.01 -11.41 -10.04
CA LEU A 167 10.14 -12.69 -10.72
C LEU A 167 11.60 -12.97 -11.13
N PRO A 168 11.99 -14.22 -11.39
CA PRO A 168 13.34 -14.56 -11.85
C PRO A 168 13.77 -13.86 -13.16
N ASN A 169 12.80 -13.43 -13.98
CA ASN A 169 13.05 -12.68 -15.21
C ASN A 169 13.17 -11.16 -15.00
N GLY A 170 13.00 -10.68 -13.76
CA GLY A 170 13.04 -9.26 -13.38
C GLY A 170 11.70 -8.53 -13.46
N ASP A 171 10.61 -9.19 -13.88
CA ASP A 171 9.28 -8.58 -13.93
C ASP A 171 8.65 -8.45 -12.54
N LYS A 172 7.76 -7.47 -12.38
CA LYS A 172 6.99 -7.25 -11.14
C LYS A 172 5.92 -8.34 -10.96
N ASP A 173 5.95 -9.01 -9.82
CA ASP A 173 4.96 -9.98 -9.37
C ASP A 173 4.07 -9.37 -8.29
N TYR A 174 2.86 -8.95 -8.67
CA TYR A 174 1.91 -8.35 -7.73
C TYR A 174 1.15 -9.38 -6.88
N LEU A 175 1.48 -10.67 -6.98
CA LEU A 175 0.91 -11.70 -6.12
C LEU A 175 1.65 -11.74 -4.78
N SER A 176 0.88 -11.71 -3.69
CA SER A 176 1.37 -11.99 -2.35
C SER A 176 1.91 -13.43 -2.30
N ALA A 177 2.97 -13.67 -1.53
CA ALA A 177 3.56 -15.00 -1.38
C ALA A 177 2.54 -16.08 -0.97
N GLY A 178 1.50 -15.71 -0.19
CA GLY A 178 0.42 -16.63 0.21
C GLY A 178 -0.63 -16.91 -0.87
N GLU A 179 -0.69 -16.09 -1.92
CA GLU A 179 -1.65 -16.22 -3.03
C GLU A 179 -1.03 -16.97 -4.22
N LYS A 180 0.28 -17.22 -4.19
CA LYS A 180 0.95 -17.98 -5.25
C LYS A 180 0.39 -19.40 -5.29
N PRO A 181 0.02 -19.91 -6.48
CA PRO A 181 -0.44 -21.29 -6.60
C PRO A 181 0.67 -22.21 -6.11
N LEU A 182 0.33 -23.09 -5.18
CA LEU A 182 1.26 -24.14 -4.75
C LEU A 182 1.72 -24.92 -5.99
N PRO A 183 3.00 -25.31 -6.06
CA PRO A 183 3.47 -26.19 -7.12
C PRO A 183 2.51 -27.37 -7.21
N THR A 184 1.96 -27.62 -8.39
CA THR A 184 1.09 -28.76 -8.64
C THR A 184 1.91 -30.02 -8.45
N MET A 185 1.90 -30.57 -7.24
CA MET A 185 2.46 -31.88 -6.96
C MET A 185 1.61 -32.90 -7.71
N TYR A 186 2.12 -33.32 -8.87
CA TYR A 186 1.76 -34.48 -9.69
C TYR A 186 0.30 -34.96 -9.59
N MET A 187 -0.52 -34.60 -10.59
CA MET A 187 -1.59 -35.50 -11.00
C MET A 187 -0.92 -36.65 -11.76
N PHE A 188 -0.88 -37.83 -11.13
CA PHE A 188 -0.50 -39.09 -11.76
C PHE A 188 -1.65 -39.63 -12.62
#